data_AF-A0A1Y2AIP2-F1
#
_entry.id   AF-A0A1Y2AIP2-F1
#
_cell.length_a   1.000
_cell.length_b   1.000
_cell.length_c   1.000
_cell.angle_alpha   90.00
_cell.angle_beta   90.00
_cell.angle_gamma   90.00
#
_symmetry.space_group_name_H-M   'P 1'
#
loop_
_entity.id
_entity.type
_entity.pdbx_description
1 polymer ?
#
loop_
_entity_poly.entity_id
_entity_poly.type
_entity_poly.pdbx_seq_one_letter_code
_entity_poly.pdbx_strand_id
1 'polypeptide(L)'
;MLPTLPPELIHQILSHITPPLLQFKIATALRYPSIHRLCIPQIPSASIDNAAARGCLSLLEWWHGNADRLSLIYTYQALDEASRNGHIHVLRWWKQSGLAVIFSSEAVDGASENGHVDVLEWWASESGLELSFTSRAIDFASDNGYTKVLDWWNSSGLALEWTVMAIDCASASGNLAMLDWWKGSGLETKFSINVMDRASARGDIEVLEWWRNSGLPISWSEDAMDEASVAGRIDVLDWWLKSGLESLRFSDIAFESAGVEVMMWWAATQGGVARAPSPPPGTNSRVI
;
A
#
# COMPACT_ATOMS: atom_id res chain seq x y z
N MET A 1 49.24 27.02 18.98
CA MET A 1 48.42 27.12 17.75
C MET A 1 48.85 25.98 16.83
N LEU A 2 47.97 25.03 16.53
CA LEU A 2 48.26 24.03 15.49
C LEU A 2 48.30 24.77 14.13
N PRO A 3 49.28 24.51 13.26
CA PRO A 3 49.33 25.12 11.95
C PRO A 3 48.10 24.69 11.15
N THR A 4 47.30 25.65 10.71
CA THR A 4 46.19 25.40 9.79
C THR A 4 46.78 24.97 8.46
N LEU A 5 46.60 23.70 8.08
CA LEU A 5 47.00 23.19 6.78
C LEU A 5 46.34 24.03 5.66
N PRO A 6 47.04 24.27 4.53
CA PRO A 6 46.47 25.00 3.41
C PRO A 6 45.18 24.32 2.91
N PRO A 7 44.11 25.08 2.59
CA PRO A 7 42.85 24.52 2.08
C PRO A 7 43.02 23.55 0.91
N GLU A 8 44.00 23.81 0.04
CA GLU A 8 44.35 23.00 -1.13
C GLU A 8 44.94 21.64 -0.74
N LEU A 9 45.74 21.60 0.33
CA LEU A 9 46.34 20.37 0.85
C LEU A 9 45.29 19.51 1.58
N ILE A 10 44.39 20.17 2.35
CA ILE A 10 43.24 19.52 2.97
C ILE A 10 42.33 18.91 1.89
N HIS A 11 42.10 19.65 0.80
CA HIS A 11 41.32 19.17 -0.33
C HIS A 11 41.94 17.92 -0.98
N GLN A 12 43.25 17.92 -1.27
CA GLN A 12 43.96 16.76 -1.84
C GLN A 12 43.94 15.53 -0.92
N ILE A 13 44.17 15.72 0.38
CA ILE A 13 44.16 14.62 1.36
C ILE A 13 42.77 14.01 1.45
N LEU A 14 41.74 14.85 1.55
CA LEU A 14 40.37 14.37 1.71
C LEU A 14 39.85 13.69 0.44
N SER A 15 40.13 14.24 -0.74
CA SER A 15 39.64 13.71 -2.03
C SER A 15 40.24 12.34 -2.39
N HIS A 16 41.44 12.00 -1.91
CA HIS A 16 42.13 10.77 -2.30
C HIS A 16 42.10 9.64 -1.27
N ILE A 17 41.90 9.93 0.02
CA ILE A 17 42.19 8.95 1.09
C ILE A 17 40.97 8.64 1.98
N THR A 18 39.99 9.54 2.08
CA THR A 18 38.87 9.38 3.01
C THR A 18 37.55 9.02 2.32
N PRO A 19 36.79 8.04 2.85
CA PRO A 19 35.44 7.74 2.35
C PRO A 19 34.50 8.97 2.45
N PRO A 20 33.51 9.11 1.55
CA PRO A 20 32.64 10.29 1.50
C PRO A 20 31.98 10.66 2.84
N LEU A 21 31.50 9.67 3.61
CA LEU A 21 30.89 9.93 4.92
C LEU A 21 31.89 10.52 5.93
N LEU A 22 33.16 10.11 5.88
CA LEU A 22 34.19 10.65 6.74
C LEU A 22 34.61 12.05 6.29
N GLN A 23 34.70 12.28 4.97
CA GLN A 23 34.88 13.62 4.40
C GLN A 23 33.77 14.57 4.87
N PHE A 24 32.51 14.12 4.86
CA PHE A 24 31.38 14.91 5.35
C PHE A 24 31.54 15.27 6.83
N LYS A 25 31.86 14.29 7.69
CA LYS A 25 32.07 14.54 9.14
C LYS A 25 33.21 15.53 9.39
N ILE A 26 34.33 15.39 8.68
CA ILE A 26 35.48 16.30 8.79
C ILE A 26 35.11 17.69 8.29
N ALA A 27 34.42 17.79 7.15
CA ALA A 27 33.96 19.04 6.57
C ALA A 27 33.00 19.78 7.51
N THR A 28 32.10 19.05 8.20
CA THR A 28 31.20 19.62 9.21
C THR A 28 31.98 20.16 10.41
N ALA A 29 32.93 19.37 10.94
CA ALA A 29 33.73 19.76 12.10
C ALA A 29 34.61 21.00 11.82
N LEU A 30 35.15 21.09 10.61
CA LEU A 30 36.05 22.15 10.20
C LEU A 30 35.36 23.30 9.44
N ARG A 31 34.05 23.21 9.20
CA ARG A 31 33.24 24.19 8.45
C ARG A 31 33.78 24.50 7.05
N TYR A 32 34.04 23.49 6.24
CA TYR A 32 34.48 23.63 4.84
C TYR A 32 33.36 23.35 3.82
N PRO A 33 32.65 24.36 3.28
CA PRO A 33 31.54 24.16 2.34
C PRO A 33 31.97 23.57 0.99
N SER A 34 33.21 23.82 0.56
CA SER A 34 33.77 23.26 -0.67
C SER A 34 33.82 21.73 -0.65
N ILE A 35 34.19 21.14 0.49
CA ILE A 35 34.26 19.68 0.64
C ILE A 35 32.84 19.08 0.72
N HIS A 36 31.91 19.75 1.39
CA HIS A 36 30.50 19.36 1.40
C HIS A 36 29.91 19.25 -0.01
N ARG A 37 30.18 20.24 -0.88
CA ARG A 37 29.70 20.23 -2.27
C ARG A 37 30.21 19.04 -3.08
N LEU A 38 31.38 18.49 -2.74
CA LEU A 38 31.98 17.36 -3.44
C LEU A 38 31.49 16.01 -2.90
N CYS A 39 31.33 15.88 -1.58
CA CYS A 39 31.03 14.59 -0.96
C CYS A 39 29.52 14.30 -0.88
N ILE A 40 28.65 15.30 -0.72
CA ILE A 40 27.21 15.09 -0.55
C ILE A 40 26.57 14.33 -1.72
N PRO A 41 26.88 14.62 -3.01
CA PRO A 41 26.35 13.83 -4.13
C PRO A 41 26.71 12.33 -4.08
N GLN A 42 27.75 11.98 -3.33
CA GLN A 42 28.21 10.60 -3.15
C GLN A 42 27.66 9.95 -1.87
N ILE A 43 26.85 10.69 -1.10
CA ILE A 43 26.23 10.22 0.15
C ILE A 43 24.71 10.41 0.01
N PRO A 44 24.00 9.49 -0.67
CA PRO A 44 22.56 9.58 -0.82
C PRO A 44 21.84 9.72 0.52
N SER A 45 22.38 9.10 1.57
CA SER A 45 21.80 9.18 2.91
C SER A 45 21.86 10.57 3.56
N ALA A 46 22.70 11.47 3.04
CA ALA A 46 22.84 12.84 3.52
C ALA A 46 21.98 13.83 2.73
N SER A 47 21.23 13.40 1.70
CA SER A 47 20.33 14.28 0.95
C SER A 47 19.17 14.76 1.83
N ILE A 48 18.57 15.89 1.45
CA ILE A 48 17.39 16.44 2.13
C ILE A 48 16.22 15.45 2.01
N ASP A 49 16.00 14.87 0.83
CA ASP A 49 14.94 13.89 0.58
C ASP A 49 15.07 12.67 1.51
N ASN A 50 16.27 12.09 1.63
CA ASN A 50 16.49 10.94 2.49
C ASN A 50 16.46 11.31 3.99
N ALA A 51 16.86 12.54 4.34
CA ALA A 51 16.72 13.05 5.70
C ALA A 51 15.24 13.14 6.10
N ALA A 52 14.40 13.66 5.21
CA ALA A 52 12.95 13.76 5.40
C ALA A 52 12.30 12.38 5.47
N ALA A 53 12.62 11.50 4.54
CA ALA A 53 12.13 10.12 4.49
C ALA A 53 12.44 9.32 5.77
N ARG A 54 13.56 9.62 6.45
CA ARG A 54 13.97 8.97 7.71
C ARG A 54 13.55 9.72 8.97
N GLY A 55 12.85 10.85 8.83
CA GLY A 55 12.44 11.65 9.98
C GLY A 55 13.60 12.36 10.67
N CYS A 56 14.74 12.52 9.99
CA CYS A 56 15.99 13.01 10.57
C CYS A 56 16.03 14.54 10.64
N LEU A 57 15.28 15.09 11.61
CA LEU A 57 15.13 16.53 11.80
C LEU A 57 16.47 17.25 11.97
N SER A 58 17.42 16.68 12.72
CA SER A 58 18.73 17.30 12.94
C SER A 58 19.53 17.51 11.66
N LEU A 59 19.38 16.62 10.68
CA LEU A 59 20.04 16.76 9.39
C LEU A 59 19.33 17.82 8.53
N LEU A 60 18.01 17.88 8.58
CA LEU A 60 17.22 18.93 7.93
C LEU A 60 17.54 20.33 8.48
N GLU A 61 17.61 20.47 9.80
CA GLU A 61 18.04 21.69 10.48
C GLU A 61 19.47 22.08 10.11
N TRP A 62 20.38 21.09 10.01
CA TRP A 62 21.74 21.34 9.57
C TRP A 62 21.80 21.87 8.13
N TRP A 63 21.02 21.28 7.22
CA TRP A 63 20.90 21.76 5.84
C TRP A 63 20.35 23.19 5.79
N HIS A 64 19.25 23.43 6.50
CA HIS A 64 18.61 24.74 6.56
C HIS A 64 19.54 25.81 7.14
N GLY A 65 20.29 25.50 8.20
CA GLY A 65 21.28 26.40 8.78
C GLY A 65 22.52 26.65 7.91
N ASN A 66 22.71 25.90 6.83
CA ASN A 66 23.79 26.08 5.87
C ASN A 66 23.30 26.50 4.47
N ALA A 67 22.04 26.92 4.35
CA ALA A 67 21.42 27.31 3.07
C ALA A 67 22.17 28.42 2.32
N ASP A 68 22.80 29.36 3.04
CA ASP A 68 23.60 30.43 2.42
C ASP A 68 24.90 29.94 1.75
N ARG A 69 25.37 28.75 2.15
CA ARG A 69 26.66 28.18 1.73
C ARG A 69 26.50 26.98 0.80
N LEU A 70 25.39 26.27 0.94
CA LEU A 70 25.06 25.05 0.23
C LEU A 70 23.70 25.23 -0.44
N SER A 71 23.61 24.84 -1.72
CA SER A 71 22.34 24.82 -2.42
C SER A 71 21.43 23.76 -1.82
N LEU A 72 20.22 24.17 -1.43
CA LEU A 72 19.17 23.26 -0.97
C LEU A 72 18.55 22.59 -2.20
N ILE A 73 18.88 21.32 -2.41
CA ILE A 73 18.35 20.51 -3.51
C ILE A 73 17.50 19.40 -2.88
N TYR A 74 16.21 19.45 -3.17
CA TYR A 74 15.21 18.47 -2.73
C TYR A 74 14.11 18.34 -3.78
N THR A 75 13.38 17.24 -3.71
CA THR A 75 12.26 16.93 -4.61
C THR A 75 10.98 16.69 -3.82
N TYR A 76 9.88 16.41 -4.53
CA TYR A 76 8.62 15.99 -3.89
C TYR A 76 8.79 14.75 -3.01
N GLN A 77 9.81 13.91 -3.27
CA GLN A 77 10.10 12.72 -2.48
C GLN A 77 10.36 13.03 -1.00
N ALA A 78 10.85 14.22 -0.67
CA ALA A 78 11.08 14.59 0.72
C ALA A 78 9.78 14.54 1.55
N LEU A 79 8.71 15.16 1.04
CA LEU A 79 7.44 15.24 1.75
C LEU A 79 6.58 14.00 1.51
N ASP A 80 6.67 13.39 0.33
CA ASP A 80 5.95 12.16 0.02
C ASP A 80 6.43 11.01 0.94
N GLU A 81 7.74 10.78 1.04
CA GLU A 81 8.28 9.73 1.90
C GLU A 81 8.17 10.06 3.39
N ALA A 82 8.29 11.34 3.77
CA ALA A 82 8.02 11.74 5.16
C ALA A 82 6.56 11.44 5.54
N SER A 83 5.62 11.66 4.62
CA SER A 83 4.20 11.38 4.85
C SER A 83 3.93 9.88 4.90
N ARG A 84 4.48 9.12 3.94
CA ARG A 84 4.39 7.66 3.89
C ARG A 84 4.94 6.98 5.14
N ASN A 85 5.99 7.54 5.75
CA ASN A 85 6.61 7.01 6.98
C ASN A 85 6.08 7.63 8.28
N GLY A 86 5.03 8.46 8.23
CA GLY A 86 4.37 8.97 9.42
C GLY A 86 5.17 10.07 10.15
N HIS A 87 6.06 10.77 9.45
CA HIS A 87 6.96 11.76 10.04
C HIS A 87 6.32 13.16 10.12
N ILE A 88 5.24 13.28 10.88
CA ILE A 88 4.50 14.55 11.07
C ILE A 88 5.40 15.69 11.57
N HIS A 89 6.41 15.41 12.38
CA HIS A 89 7.37 16.40 12.87
C HIS A 89 8.21 17.00 11.74
N VAL A 90 8.52 16.24 10.69
CA VAL A 90 9.18 16.75 9.49
C VAL A 90 8.25 17.70 8.74
N LEU A 91 6.97 17.34 8.56
CA LEU A 91 5.99 18.20 7.87
C LEU A 91 5.81 19.54 8.58
N ARG A 92 5.65 19.50 9.92
CA ARG A 92 5.56 20.71 10.75
C ARG A 92 6.83 21.57 10.67
N TRP A 93 8.00 20.94 10.74
CA TRP A 93 9.27 21.65 10.55
C TRP A 93 9.37 22.28 9.16
N TRP A 94 8.96 21.56 8.12
CA TRP A 94 9.02 22.05 6.74
C TRP A 94 8.20 23.31 6.57
N LYS A 95 6.97 23.32 7.09
CA LYS A 95 6.10 24.50 7.08
C LYS A 95 6.72 25.69 7.83
N GLN A 96 7.43 25.45 8.94
CA GLN A 96 8.09 26.50 9.72
C GLN A 96 9.39 27.00 9.06
N SER A 97 10.07 26.15 8.28
CA SER A 97 11.34 26.47 7.63
C SER A 97 11.22 27.51 6.50
N GLY A 98 10.00 27.75 5.99
CA GLY A 98 9.78 28.61 4.83
C GLY A 98 10.30 28.04 3.51
N LEU A 99 10.71 26.77 3.50
CA LEU A 99 11.02 26.05 2.26
C LEU A 99 9.75 25.85 1.43
N ALA A 100 9.92 25.80 0.11
CA ALA A 100 8.82 25.50 -0.78
C ALA A 100 8.27 24.09 -0.46
N VAL A 101 6.95 23.99 -0.35
CA VAL A 101 6.25 22.73 -0.16
C VAL A 101 5.96 22.16 -1.54
N ILE A 102 6.71 21.11 -1.90
CA ILE A 102 6.51 20.34 -3.14
C ILE A 102 6.18 18.91 -2.75
N PHE A 103 5.09 18.37 -3.29
CA PHE A 103 4.58 17.05 -2.97
C PHE A 103 3.78 16.51 -4.16
N SER A 104 3.54 15.20 -4.19
CA SER A 104 2.64 14.55 -5.15
C SER A 104 1.47 13.88 -4.42
N SER A 105 0.58 13.21 -5.17
CA SER A 105 -0.50 12.41 -4.56
C SER A 105 0.03 11.33 -3.62
N GLU A 106 1.27 10.88 -3.81
CA GLU A 106 1.92 9.88 -2.96
C GLU A 106 2.08 10.33 -1.49
N ALA A 107 2.07 11.63 -1.19
CA ALA A 107 2.08 12.09 0.19
C ALA A 107 0.81 11.65 0.95
N VAL A 108 -0.36 11.84 0.35
CA VAL A 108 -1.65 11.51 0.95
C VAL A 108 -1.98 10.02 0.77
N ASP A 109 -1.71 9.49 -0.42
CA ASP A 109 -1.91 8.06 -0.74
C ASP A 109 -1.03 7.19 0.16
N GLY A 110 0.27 7.53 0.28
CA GLY A 110 1.23 6.78 1.11
C GLY A 110 0.94 6.87 2.61
N ALA A 111 0.48 8.04 3.10
CA ALA A 111 0.05 8.18 4.49
C ALA A 111 -1.20 7.33 4.78
N SER A 112 -2.13 7.25 3.84
CA SER A 112 -3.32 6.39 3.97
C SER A 112 -2.95 4.90 3.92
N GLU A 113 -2.12 4.50 2.96
CA GLU A 113 -1.61 3.15 2.79
C GLU A 113 -0.89 2.64 4.05
N ASN A 114 -0.23 3.52 4.82
CA ASN A 114 0.55 3.14 6.01
C ASN A 114 -0.12 3.50 7.35
N GLY A 115 -1.38 3.92 7.34
CA GLY A 115 -2.15 4.07 8.58
C GLY A 115 -1.93 5.39 9.34
N HIS A 116 -1.38 6.42 8.71
CA HIS A 116 -0.93 7.66 9.37
C HIS A 116 -2.01 8.76 9.38
N VAL A 117 -3.02 8.59 10.24
CA VAL A 117 -4.14 9.55 10.39
C VAL A 117 -3.66 10.95 10.80
N ASP A 118 -2.62 11.05 11.63
CA ASP A 118 -2.07 12.33 12.08
C ASP A 118 -1.42 13.14 10.94
N VAL A 119 -0.76 12.44 10.02
CA VAL A 119 -0.22 13.02 8.79
C VAL A 119 -1.36 13.46 7.85
N LEU A 120 -2.40 12.64 7.68
CA LEU A 120 -3.57 12.98 6.87
C LEU A 120 -4.28 14.23 7.42
N GLU A 121 -4.49 14.28 8.73
CA GLU A 121 -5.06 15.45 9.41
C GLU A 121 -4.21 16.69 9.20
N TRP A 122 -2.88 16.57 9.27
CA TRP A 122 -1.97 17.68 9.00
C TRP A 122 -2.11 18.19 7.56
N TRP A 123 -2.18 17.29 6.58
CA TRP A 123 -2.39 17.66 5.19
C TRP A 123 -3.73 18.38 4.99
N ALA A 124 -4.83 17.86 5.54
CA ALA A 124 -6.15 18.43 5.35
C ALA A 124 -6.39 19.75 6.09
N SER A 125 -5.90 19.88 7.32
CA SER A 125 -6.24 21.02 8.19
C SER A 125 -5.10 22.02 8.36
N GLU A 126 -3.86 21.55 8.42
CA GLU A 126 -2.71 22.39 8.74
C GLU A 126 -1.96 22.85 7.49
N SER A 127 -1.88 22.08 6.41
CA SER A 127 -1.01 22.42 5.26
C SER A 127 -1.39 23.74 4.58
N GLY A 128 -2.71 24.01 4.47
CA GLY A 128 -3.25 25.15 3.72
C GLY A 128 -3.13 24.99 2.20
N LEU A 129 -2.91 23.77 1.70
CA LEU A 129 -2.70 23.44 0.30
C LEU A 129 -3.87 22.62 -0.25
N GLU A 130 -4.11 22.75 -1.55
CA GLU A 130 -5.05 21.87 -2.24
C GLU A 130 -4.47 20.47 -2.31
N LEU A 131 -5.20 19.49 -1.78
CA LEU A 131 -4.73 18.11 -1.72
C LEU A 131 -4.97 17.40 -3.04
N SER A 132 -3.98 16.59 -3.41
CA SER A 132 -4.07 15.62 -4.50
C SER A 132 -3.91 14.24 -3.90
N PHE A 133 -4.76 13.31 -4.32
CA PHE A 133 -4.78 11.91 -3.90
C PHE A 133 -5.50 11.09 -4.98
N THR A 134 -5.35 9.77 -4.92
CA THR A 134 -5.97 8.85 -5.87
C THR A 134 -6.76 7.77 -5.16
N SER A 135 -7.45 6.91 -5.92
CA SER A 135 -8.15 5.76 -5.34
C SER A 135 -7.25 4.83 -4.52
N ARG A 136 -5.93 4.88 -4.75
CA ARG A 136 -4.93 4.14 -3.97
C ARG A 136 -5.04 4.42 -2.47
N ALA A 137 -5.37 5.65 -2.08
CA ALA A 137 -5.47 6.02 -0.65
C ALA A 137 -6.47 5.12 0.10
N ILE A 138 -7.67 4.96 -0.44
CA ILE A 138 -8.74 4.17 0.18
C ILE A 138 -8.55 2.68 -0.11
N ASP A 139 -8.16 2.31 -1.33
CA ASP A 139 -7.96 0.91 -1.73
C ASP A 139 -6.90 0.23 -0.85
N PHE A 140 -5.73 0.86 -0.63
CA PHE A 140 -4.68 0.28 0.21
C PHE A 140 -4.92 0.45 1.71
N ALA A 141 -5.59 1.52 2.16
CA ALA A 141 -6.02 1.59 3.56
C ALA A 141 -6.99 0.45 3.91
N SER A 142 -7.88 0.08 2.97
CA SER A 142 -8.77 -1.06 3.10
C SER A 142 -8.02 -2.40 3.11
N ASP A 143 -7.13 -2.63 2.12
CA ASP A 143 -6.34 -3.86 2.03
C ASP A 143 -5.52 -4.12 3.30
N ASN A 144 -4.91 -3.07 3.86
CA ASN A 144 -4.14 -3.16 5.10
C ASN A 144 -4.99 -3.19 6.39
N GLY A 145 -6.32 -3.09 6.30
CA GLY A 145 -7.20 -3.18 7.46
C GLY A 145 -7.27 -1.90 8.31
N TYR A 146 -6.88 -0.73 7.79
CA TYR A 146 -6.80 0.52 8.55
C TYR A 146 -8.14 1.26 8.64
N THR A 147 -9.08 0.71 9.41
CA THR A 147 -10.42 1.31 9.63
C THR A 147 -10.38 2.75 10.15
N LYS A 148 -9.41 3.11 10.99
CA LYS A 148 -9.25 4.49 11.48
C LYS A 148 -8.92 5.50 10.37
N VAL A 149 -8.15 5.08 9.36
CA VAL A 149 -7.87 5.91 8.19
C VAL A 149 -9.14 6.07 7.36
N LEU A 150 -9.91 5.00 7.19
CA LEU A 150 -11.16 5.04 6.45
C LEU A 150 -12.24 5.88 7.17
N ASP A 151 -12.32 5.81 8.51
CA ASP A 151 -13.15 6.68 9.34
C ASP A 151 -12.74 8.15 9.16
N TRP A 152 -11.43 8.42 9.15
CA TRP A 152 -10.90 9.75 8.89
C TRP A 152 -11.33 10.25 7.50
N TRP A 153 -11.13 9.46 6.45
CA TRP A 153 -11.56 9.78 5.09
C TRP A 153 -13.05 10.11 5.04
N ASN A 154 -13.90 9.26 5.64
CA ASN A 154 -15.35 9.46 5.69
C ASN A 154 -15.76 10.76 6.42
N SER A 155 -14.97 11.20 7.40
CA SER A 155 -15.21 12.43 8.17
C SER A 155 -14.54 13.69 7.62
N SER A 156 -13.56 13.54 6.72
CA SER A 156 -12.69 14.63 6.25
C SER A 156 -13.39 15.67 5.37
N GLY A 157 -14.52 15.30 4.75
CA GLY A 157 -15.21 16.12 3.76
C GLY A 157 -14.50 16.18 2.40
N LEU A 158 -13.42 15.41 2.21
CA LEU A 158 -12.73 15.25 0.93
C LEU A 158 -13.56 14.35 0.00
N ALA A 159 -13.37 14.51 -1.31
CA ALA A 159 -13.94 13.60 -2.29
C ALA A 159 -13.38 12.19 -2.06
N LEU A 160 -14.27 11.21 -1.90
CA LEU A 160 -13.87 9.82 -1.68
C LEU A 160 -13.82 9.10 -3.03
N GLU A 161 -12.66 8.55 -3.38
CA GLU A 161 -12.46 7.74 -4.57
C GLU A 161 -11.89 6.38 -4.18
N TRP A 162 -12.52 5.30 -4.63
CA TRP A 162 -12.07 3.92 -4.43
C TRP A 162 -12.54 3.03 -5.58
N THR A 163 -11.84 1.92 -5.76
CA THR A 163 -12.15 0.92 -6.79
C THR A 163 -12.74 -0.34 -6.15
N VAL A 164 -13.02 -1.34 -6.99
CA VAL A 164 -13.42 -2.67 -6.51
C VAL A 164 -12.34 -3.32 -5.62
N MET A 165 -11.08 -2.88 -5.74
CA MET A 165 -9.97 -3.42 -4.95
C MET A 165 -10.20 -3.27 -3.44
N ALA A 166 -10.85 -2.20 -3.00
CA ALA A 166 -11.07 -1.96 -1.57
C ALA A 166 -11.82 -3.12 -0.89
N ILE A 167 -12.88 -3.65 -1.52
CA ILE A 167 -13.67 -4.76 -0.97
C ILE A 167 -13.09 -6.11 -1.41
N ASP A 168 -12.61 -6.21 -2.66
CA ASP A 168 -12.04 -7.46 -3.19
C ASP A 168 -10.84 -7.95 -2.38
N CYS A 169 -9.95 -7.03 -1.99
CA CYS A 169 -8.80 -7.36 -1.17
C CYS A 169 -9.19 -7.74 0.26
N ALA A 170 -10.20 -7.09 0.85
CA ALA A 170 -10.74 -7.47 2.16
C ALA A 170 -11.34 -8.89 2.13
N SER A 171 -12.07 -9.24 1.05
CA SER A 171 -12.57 -10.60 0.82
C SER A 171 -11.44 -11.59 0.65
N ALA A 172 -10.47 -11.28 -0.22
CA ALA A 172 -9.35 -12.17 -0.51
C ALA A 172 -8.44 -12.39 0.70
N SER A 173 -8.24 -11.39 1.56
CA SER A 173 -7.38 -11.49 2.75
C SER A 173 -8.06 -12.17 3.94
N GLY A 174 -9.35 -12.48 3.86
CA GLY A 174 -10.11 -13.01 5.00
C GLY A 174 -10.43 -11.97 6.06
N ASN A 175 -10.35 -10.67 5.73
CA ASN A 175 -10.53 -9.59 6.69
C ASN A 175 -12.01 -9.27 6.92
N LEU A 176 -12.70 -10.14 7.67
CA LEU A 176 -14.13 -9.99 7.99
C LEU A 176 -14.44 -8.66 8.68
N ALA A 177 -13.55 -8.16 9.53
CA ALA A 177 -13.72 -6.88 10.20
C ALA A 177 -13.76 -5.70 9.21
N MET A 178 -12.95 -5.76 8.15
CA MET A 178 -12.99 -4.76 7.08
C MET A 178 -14.24 -4.89 6.21
N LEU A 179 -14.69 -6.12 5.93
CA LEU A 179 -15.96 -6.34 5.23
C LEU A 179 -17.16 -5.80 6.03
N ASP A 180 -17.18 -6.04 7.34
CA ASP A 180 -18.17 -5.47 8.26
C ASP A 180 -18.09 -3.94 8.29
N TRP A 181 -16.88 -3.36 8.27
CA TRP A 181 -16.68 -1.92 8.18
C TRP A 181 -17.27 -1.36 6.88
N TRP A 182 -16.97 -1.95 5.72
CA TRP A 182 -17.54 -1.52 4.43
C TRP A 182 -19.05 -1.56 4.43
N LYS A 183 -19.63 -2.68 4.91
CA LYS A 183 -21.08 -2.85 5.03
C LYS A 183 -21.71 -1.82 5.98
N GLY A 184 -21.02 -1.47 7.07
CA GLY A 184 -21.49 -0.51 8.08
C GLY A 184 -21.21 0.96 7.76
N SER A 185 -20.31 1.25 6.82
CA SER A 185 -19.82 2.60 6.52
C SER A 185 -20.87 3.53 5.91
N GLY A 186 -21.90 2.97 5.26
CA GLY A 186 -22.86 3.72 4.44
C GLY A 186 -22.30 4.18 3.08
N LEU A 187 -21.07 3.79 2.74
CA LEU A 187 -20.47 4.03 1.42
C LEU A 187 -21.00 3.04 0.37
N GLU A 188 -20.90 3.42 -0.90
CA GLU A 188 -21.23 2.53 -2.01
C GLU A 188 -20.32 1.30 -2.03
N THR A 189 -20.90 0.10 -1.94
CA THR A 189 -20.15 -1.15 -2.03
C THR A 189 -19.83 -1.48 -3.48
N LYS A 190 -18.56 -1.33 -3.87
CA LYS A 190 -18.03 -1.72 -5.18
C LYS A 190 -17.14 -2.95 -5.02
N PHE A 191 -17.50 -4.05 -5.67
CA PHE A 191 -16.71 -5.27 -5.69
C PHE A 191 -16.80 -5.93 -7.06
N SER A 192 -15.82 -6.76 -7.38
CA SER A 192 -15.78 -7.50 -8.64
C SER A 192 -16.70 -8.70 -8.62
N ILE A 193 -17.00 -9.20 -9.81
CA ILE A 193 -17.89 -10.35 -9.98
C ILE A 193 -17.31 -11.67 -9.47
N ASN A 194 -16.00 -11.72 -9.21
CA ASN A 194 -15.25 -12.88 -8.73
C ASN A 194 -14.79 -12.74 -7.27
N VAL A 195 -15.49 -11.92 -6.48
CA VAL A 195 -15.15 -11.65 -5.07
C VAL A 195 -15.17 -12.90 -4.19
N MET A 196 -16.00 -13.90 -4.54
CA MET A 196 -16.08 -15.20 -3.86
C MET A 196 -15.10 -16.25 -4.40
N ASP A 197 -14.55 -16.05 -5.60
CA ASP A 197 -13.66 -17.02 -6.25
C ASP A 197 -12.35 -17.13 -5.45
N ARG A 198 -11.79 -15.98 -5.06
CA ARG A 198 -10.56 -15.93 -4.24
C ARG A 198 -10.75 -16.54 -2.85
N ALA A 199 -11.90 -16.31 -2.22
CA ALA A 199 -12.23 -16.95 -0.93
C ALA A 199 -12.32 -18.47 -1.09
N SER A 200 -12.86 -18.94 -2.22
CA SER A 200 -12.95 -20.36 -2.55
C SER A 200 -11.58 -21.00 -2.74
N ALA A 201 -10.67 -20.34 -3.45
CA ALA A 201 -9.29 -20.81 -3.64
C ALA A 201 -8.50 -20.95 -2.32
N ARG A 202 -8.71 -20.00 -1.41
CA ARG A 202 -7.99 -19.95 -0.14
C ARG A 202 -8.51 -20.94 0.90
N GLY A 203 -9.77 -21.40 0.77
CA GLY A 203 -10.40 -22.24 1.79
C GLY A 203 -11.20 -21.44 2.82
N ASP A 204 -11.49 -20.16 2.54
CA ASP A 204 -12.01 -19.22 3.54
C ASP A 204 -13.54 -19.31 3.65
N ILE A 205 -14.02 -20.41 4.25
CA ILE A 205 -15.45 -20.66 4.48
C ILE A 205 -16.12 -19.51 5.24
N GLU A 206 -15.41 -18.90 6.19
CA GLU A 206 -15.95 -17.78 6.97
C GLU A 206 -16.26 -16.57 6.09
N VAL A 207 -15.44 -16.29 5.06
CA VAL A 207 -15.70 -15.22 4.09
C VAL A 207 -16.89 -15.57 3.20
N LEU A 208 -16.98 -16.83 2.75
CA LEU A 208 -18.11 -17.31 1.95
C LEU A 208 -19.44 -17.21 2.73
N GLU A 209 -19.44 -17.61 4.00
CA GLU A 209 -20.58 -17.42 4.91
C GLU A 209 -20.86 -15.93 5.17
N TRP A 210 -19.83 -15.10 5.30
CA TRP A 210 -20.03 -13.66 5.44
C TRP A 210 -20.76 -13.10 4.22
N TRP A 211 -20.30 -13.39 3.00
CA TRP A 211 -20.97 -12.96 1.77
C TRP A 211 -22.41 -13.43 1.70
N ARG A 212 -22.66 -14.71 1.98
CA ARG A 212 -24.01 -15.30 2.02
C ARG A 212 -24.95 -14.59 2.99
N ASN A 213 -24.45 -14.22 4.17
CA ASN A 213 -25.24 -13.60 5.23
C ASN A 213 -25.19 -12.06 5.19
N SER A 214 -24.39 -11.47 4.29
CA SER A 214 -24.16 -10.03 4.21
C SER A 214 -25.42 -9.28 3.76
N GLY A 215 -26.27 -9.90 2.93
CA GLY A 215 -27.37 -9.24 2.24
C GLY A 215 -26.92 -8.36 1.07
N LEU A 216 -25.63 -8.36 0.73
CA LEU A 216 -25.10 -7.79 -0.50
C LEU A 216 -25.35 -8.76 -1.67
N PRO A 217 -25.44 -8.26 -2.92
CA PRO A 217 -25.45 -9.12 -4.09
C PRO A 217 -24.25 -10.05 -4.06
N ILE A 218 -24.50 -11.34 -4.24
CA ILE A 218 -23.44 -12.35 -4.26
C ILE A 218 -23.06 -12.63 -5.71
N SER A 219 -21.77 -12.69 -5.99
CA SER A 219 -21.26 -12.96 -7.32
C SER A 219 -20.04 -13.85 -7.32
N TRP A 220 -20.02 -14.79 -8.26
CA TRP A 220 -18.94 -15.73 -8.47
C TRP A 220 -18.86 -16.14 -9.93
N SER A 221 -17.75 -16.80 -10.29
CA SER A 221 -17.56 -17.44 -11.58
C SER A 221 -17.29 -18.94 -11.45
N GLU A 222 -17.16 -19.64 -12.59
CA GLU A 222 -16.75 -21.05 -12.59
C GLU A 222 -15.34 -21.24 -11.98
N ASP A 223 -14.51 -20.18 -11.97
CA ASP A 223 -13.19 -20.19 -11.36
C ASP A 223 -13.24 -20.48 -9.86
N ALA A 224 -14.35 -20.15 -9.16
CA ALA A 224 -14.51 -20.49 -7.74
C ALA A 224 -14.39 -22.00 -7.48
N MET A 225 -14.99 -22.83 -8.34
CA MET A 225 -14.96 -24.28 -8.20
C MET A 225 -13.64 -24.86 -8.71
N ASP A 226 -13.13 -24.28 -9.78
CA ASP A 226 -11.87 -24.70 -10.40
C ASP A 226 -10.71 -24.47 -9.44
N GLU A 227 -10.59 -23.26 -8.90
CA GLU A 227 -9.54 -22.89 -7.96
C GLU A 227 -9.66 -23.70 -6.64
N ALA A 228 -10.88 -23.90 -6.12
CA ALA A 228 -11.10 -24.78 -4.96
C ALA A 228 -10.68 -26.23 -5.24
N SER A 229 -10.97 -26.74 -6.45
CA SER A 229 -10.61 -28.11 -6.85
C SER A 229 -9.10 -28.28 -7.01
N VAL A 230 -8.44 -27.34 -7.68
CA VAL A 230 -6.98 -27.32 -7.86
C VAL A 230 -6.27 -27.17 -6.51
N ALA A 231 -6.80 -26.35 -5.61
CA ALA A 231 -6.23 -26.14 -4.27
C ALA A 231 -6.57 -27.24 -3.26
N GLY A 232 -7.34 -28.27 -3.63
CA GLY A 232 -7.67 -29.39 -2.74
C GLY A 232 -8.72 -29.05 -1.67
N ARG A 233 -9.51 -28.00 -1.85
CA ARG A 233 -10.45 -27.45 -0.84
C ARG A 233 -11.79 -28.19 -0.86
N ILE A 234 -11.79 -29.44 -0.40
CA ILE A 234 -13.02 -30.27 -0.35
C ILE A 234 -14.09 -29.63 0.54
N ASP A 235 -13.69 -28.99 1.64
CA ASP A 235 -14.57 -28.23 2.54
C ASP A 235 -15.31 -27.09 1.83
N VAL A 236 -14.63 -26.34 0.95
CA VAL A 236 -15.23 -25.30 0.11
C VAL A 236 -16.19 -25.89 -0.92
N LEU A 237 -15.82 -27.00 -1.56
CA LEU A 237 -16.70 -27.69 -2.51
C LEU A 237 -17.98 -28.20 -1.81
N ASP A 238 -17.83 -28.76 -0.60
CA ASP A 238 -18.91 -29.14 0.29
C ASP A 238 -19.81 -27.95 0.67
N TRP A 239 -19.20 -26.79 0.92
CA TRP A 239 -19.92 -25.55 1.23
C TRP A 239 -20.75 -25.10 0.04
N TRP A 240 -20.18 -25.03 -1.17
CA TRP A 240 -20.89 -24.67 -2.38
C TRP A 240 -22.03 -25.66 -2.70
N LEU A 241 -21.84 -26.96 -2.45
CA LEU A 241 -22.90 -27.97 -2.60
C LEU A 241 -24.08 -27.69 -1.66
N LYS A 242 -23.80 -27.28 -0.42
CA LYS A 242 -24.80 -27.04 0.63
C LYS A 242 -25.40 -25.62 0.61
N SER A 243 -24.76 -24.67 -0.07
CA SER A 243 -25.16 -23.26 -0.06
C SER A 243 -26.49 -23.03 -0.79
N GLY A 244 -26.82 -23.89 -1.76
CA GLY A 244 -28.00 -23.78 -2.61
C GLY A 244 -27.88 -22.70 -3.69
N LEU A 245 -26.67 -22.16 -3.91
CA LEU A 245 -26.43 -21.00 -4.76
C LEU A 245 -26.39 -21.30 -6.28
N GLU A 246 -26.21 -22.56 -6.72
CA GLU A 246 -26.59 -23.14 -8.03
C GLU A 246 -25.79 -24.45 -8.31
N SER A 247 -26.07 -25.15 -9.43
CA SER A 247 -25.39 -26.40 -9.82
C SER A 247 -23.88 -26.20 -9.96
N LEU A 248 -23.10 -26.93 -9.16
CA LEU A 248 -21.65 -27.02 -9.25
C LEU A 248 -21.22 -27.36 -10.68
N ARG A 249 -20.28 -26.59 -11.23
CA ARG A 249 -19.61 -26.86 -12.50
C ARG A 249 -18.13 -26.58 -12.30
N PHE A 250 -17.30 -27.47 -12.82
CA PHE A 250 -15.86 -27.32 -12.90
C PHE A 250 -15.43 -27.53 -14.36
N SER A 251 -14.36 -26.86 -14.77
CA SER A 251 -13.79 -27.04 -16.10
C SER A 251 -12.95 -28.31 -16.20
N ASP A 252 -12.69 -28.76 -17.43
CA ASP A 252 -11.80 -29.90 -17.68
C ASP A 252 -10.38 -29.69 -17.07
N ILE A 253 -9.92 -28.44 -17.02
CA ILE A 253 -8.62 -28.05 -16.45
C ILE A 253 -8.57 -28.36 -14.95
N ALA A 254 -9.64 -28.02 -14.23
CA ALA A 254 -9.74 -28.29 -12.80
C ALA A 254 -9.73 -29.80 -12.51
N PHE A 255 -10.37 -30.61 -13.35
CA PHE A 255 -10.37 -32.08 -13.19
C PHE A 255 -8.97 -32.69 -13.39
N GLU A 256 -8.24 -32.24 -14.41
CA GLU A 256 -6.90 -32.73 -14.71
C GLU A 256 -5.85 -32.31 -13.67
N SER A 257 -6.06 -31.15 -13.04
CA SER A 257 -5.13 -30.55 -12.08
C SER A 257 -5.49 -30.84 -10.62
N ALA A 258 -6.69 -31.35 -10.34
CA ALA A 258 -7.15 -31.67 -9.00
C ALA A 258 -6.44 -32.91 -8.42
N GLY A 259 -6.23 -32.89 -7.10
CA GLY A 259 -5.74 -34.06 -6.37
C GLY A 259 -6.74 -35.22 -6.37
N VAL A 260 -6.23 -36.44 -6.19
CA VAL A 260 -7.03 -37.68 -6.20
C VAL A 260 -8.23 -37.62 -5.24
N GLU A 261 -8.07 -37.00 -4.07
CA GLU A 261 -9.14 -36.85 -3.07
C GLU A 261 -10.30 -36.01 -3.60
N VAL A 262 -10.00 -34.89 -4.27
CA VAL A 262 -11.01 -34.04 -4.92
C VAL A 262 -11.68 -34.77 -6.08
N MET A 263 -10.93 -35.55 -6.87
CA MET A 263 -11.52 -36.37 -7.94
C MET A 263 -12.47 -37.45 -7.39
N MET A 264 -12.10 -38.10 -6.28
CA MET A 264 -12.98 -39.05 -5.58
C MET A 264 -14.22 -38.36 -5.03
N TRP A 265 -14.08 -37.15 -4.48
CA TRP A 265 -15.20 -36.35 -4.02
C TRP A 265 -16.16 -36.00 -5.17
N TRP A 266 -15.64 -35.53 -6.31
CA TRP A 266 -16.44 -35.27 -7.51
C TRP A 266 -17.14 -36.52 -8.04
N ALA A 267 -16.48 -37.68 -8.00
CA ALA A 267 -17.08 -38.96 -8.40
C ALA A 267 -18.22 -39.40 -7.47
N ALA A 268 -18.08 -39.16 -6.17
CA ALA A 268 -19.08 -39.51 -5.16
C ALA A 268 -20.33 -38.61 -5.22
N THR A 269 -20.21 -37.38 -5.73
CA THR A 269 -21.28 -36.37 -5.76
C THR A 269 -22.07 -36.32 -7.10
N GLN A 270 -21.77 -37.21 -8.07
CA GLN A 270 -22.33 -37.21 -9.45
C GLN A 270 -23.85 -37.43 -9.59
N GLY A 271 -24.63 -37.43 -8.50
CA GLY A 271 -26.09 -37.33 -8.56
C GLY A 271 -26.62 -35.92 -8.86
N GLY A 272 -25.78 -34.87 -8.83
CA GLY A 272 -26.23 -33.47 -8.93
C GLY A 272 -25.29 -32.46 -9.61
N VAL A 273 -24.21 -32.92 -10.26
CA VAL A 273 -23.13 -32.05 -10.79
C VAL A 273 -22.85 -32.39 -12.26
N ALA A 274 -22.81 -31.38 -13.13
CA ALA A 274 -22.56 -31.56 -14.56
C ALA A 274 -21.15 -31.06 -14.94
N ARG A 275 -20.36 -31.93 -15.57
CA ARG A 275 -19.12 -31.55 -16.27
C ARG A 275 -19.50 -30.67 -17.45
N ALA A 276 -19.03 -29.42 -17.47
CA ALA A 276 -19.32 -28.48 -18.56
C ALA A 276 -18.08 -28.32 -19.45
N PRO A 277 -18.23 -28.34 -20.79
CA PRO A 277 -17.14 -27.96 -21.68
C PRO A 277 -16.79 -26.49 -21.45
N SER A 278 -15.50 -26.15 -21.48
CA SER A 278 -14.98 -24.81 -21.20
C SER A 278 -15.75 -23.73 -21.97
N PRO A 279 -16.35 -22.73 -21.30
CA PRO A 279 -16.98 -21.61 -21.99
C PRO A 279 -15.92 -20.71 -22.63
N PRO A 280 -16.26 -19.95 -23.68
CA PRO A 280 -15.35 -18.95 -24.23
C PRO A 280 -14.98 -17.91 -23.15
N PRO A 281 -13.75 -17.38 -23.16
CA PRO A 281 -13.32 -16.43 -22.14
C PRO A 281 -14.26 -15.22 -22.08
N GLY A 282 -14.93 -15.02 -20.94
CA GLY A 282 -15.72 -13.81 -20.64
C GLY A 282 -17.23 -13.97 -20.46
N THR A 283 -17.83 -15.16 -20.49
CA THR A 283 -19.31 -15.36 -20.38
C THR A 283 -19.81 -16.15 -19.16
N ASN A 284 -19.05 -16.18 -18.06
CA ASN A 284 -19.24 -17.15 -16.96
C ASN A 284 -19.62 -16.57 -15.60
N SER A 285 -20.17 -15.36 -15.57
CA SER A 285 -20.38 -14.65 -14.31
C SER A 285 -21.83 -14.73 -13.83
N ARG A 286 -22.03 -15.13 -12.57
CA ARG A 286 -23.36 -15.23 -11.94
C ARG A 286 -23.49 -14.18 -10.85
N VAL A 287 -24.65 -13.53 -10.78
CA VAL A 287 -24.98 -12.53 -9.76
C VAL A 287 -26.40 -12.83 -9.27
N ILE A 288 -26.58 -12.99 -7.95
CA ILE A 288 -27.89 -13.23 -7.31
C ILE A 288 -28.12 -12.18 -6.23
#